data_AF-A0A2Z2MQI8-F1
#
_entry.id   AF-A0A2Z2MQI8-F1
#
_cell.length_a   1.000
_cell.length_b   1.000
_cell.length_c   1.000
_cell.angle_alpha   90.00
_cell.angle_beta   90.00
_cell.angle_gamma   90.00
#
_symmetry.space_group_name_H-M   'P 1'
#
loop_
_entity.id
_entity.type
_entity.pdbx_description
1 polymer ?
#
loop_
_entity_poly.entity_id
_entity_poly.type
_entity_poly.pdbx_seq_one_letter_code
_entity_poly.pdbx_strand_id
1 'polypeptide(L)' 'MEEPILLGKDKFKIGEGETAKRELRVVKVDENVIQVQEEVHGIIALVGASSSVNIKKEELKNLIKVAKEEFGWTDICE' A
#
# COMPACT_ATOMS: atom_id res chain seq x y z
N MET A 1 -11.53 -8.67 -13.85
CA MET A 1 -11.01 -7.96 -12.67
C MET A 1 -10.25 -6.78 -13.22
N GLU A 2 -10.55 -5.56 -12.75
CA GLU A 2 -9.80 -4.37 -13.17
C GLU A 2 -8.35 -4.47 -12.68
N GLU A 3 -7.41 -3.86 -13.40
CA GLU A 3 -6.00 -3.85 -13.00
C GLU A 3 -5.82 -3.02 -11.72
N PRO A 4 -4.99 -3.48 -10.77
CA PRO A 4 -4.68 -2.72 -9.57
C PRO A 4 -4.01 -1.38 -9.91
N ILE A 5 -4.56 -0.30 -9.36
CA ILE A 5 -3.96 1.05 -9.44
C ILE A 5 -2.92 1.15 -8.33
N LEU A 6 -1.65 1.34 -8.68
CA LEU A 6 -0.59 1.62 -7.70
C LEU A 6 -0.81 3.02 -7.13
N LEU A 7 -1.14 3.09 -5.83
CA LEU A 7 -1.28 4.36 -5.11
C LEU A 7 0.05 4.90 -4.62
N GLY A 8 0.97 4.02 -4.24
CA GLY A 8 2.24 4.47 -3.71
C GLY A 8 3.26 3.39 -3.49
N LYS A 9 4.51 3.81 -3.28
CA LYS A 9 5.64 2.92 -3.03
C LYS A 9 6.58 3.55 -2.01
N ASP A 10 7.20 2.70 -1.21
CA ASP A 10 8.14 3.13 -0.19
C ASP A 10 9.28 2.12 -0.05
N LYS A 11 10.42 2.55 0.49
CA LYS A 11 11.55 1.68 0.82
C LYS A 11 12.05 2.00 2.21
N PHE A 12 12.14 0.98 3.05
CA PHE A 12 12.63 1.13 4.42
C PHE A 12 13.62 0.03 4.79
N LYS A 13 14.49 0.32 5.76
CA LYS A 13 15.47 -0.65 6.26
C LYS A 13 14.80 -1.62 7.23
N ILE A 14 15.03 -2.92 7.06
CA ILE A 14 14.49 -3.98 7.92
C ILE A 14 15.56 -4.73 8.73
N GLY A 15 16.81 -4.27 8.69
CA GLY A 15 17.93 -4.89 9.39
C GLY A 15 19.29 -4.28 9.00
N GLU A 16 20.38 -4.89 9.45
CA GLU A 16 21.74 -4.48 9.07
C GLU A 16 22.00 -4.78 7.58
N GLY A 17 21.77 -3.75 6.75
CA GLY A 17 22.01 -3.81 5.30
C GLY A 17 20.80 -4.26 4.47
N GLU A 18 19.70 -4.64 5.11
CA GLU A 18 18.50 -5.12 4.41
C GLU A 18 17.50 -3.99 4.16
N THR A 19 17.04 -3.89 2.92
CA THR A 19 15.99 -2.95 2.51
C THR A 19 14.76 -3.74 2.06
N ALA A 20 13.60 -3.33 2.54
CA ALA A 20 12.31 -3.79 2.03
C ALA A 20 11.72 -2.73 1.10
N LYS A 21 10.98 -3.19 0.09
CA LYS A 21 10.12 -2.35 -0.74
C LYS A 21 8.68 -2.61 -0.35
N ARG A 22 7.90 -1.56 -0.17
CA ARG A 22 6.48 -1.63 0.11
C ARG A 22 5.69 -0.94 -0.99
N GLU A 23 4.58 -1.53 -1.38
CA GLU A 23 3.68 -1.00 -2.40
C GLU A 23 2.25 -0.95 -1.86
N LEU A 24 1.55 0.16 -2.12
CA LEU A 24 0.13 0.30 -1.85
C LEU A 24 -0.62 0.29 -3.18
N ARG A 25 -1.56 -0.62 -3.34
CA ARG A 25 -2.38 -0.78 -4.54
C ARG A 25 -3.85 -0.69 -4.19
N VAL A 26 -4.67 -0.26 -5.14
CA VAL A 26 -6.12 -0.25 -5.03
C VAL A 26 -6.76 -1.01 -6.18
N VAL A 27 -7.68 -1.89 -5.83
CA VAL A 27 -8.49 -2.66 -6.79
C VAL A 27 -9.96 -2.31 -6.56
N LYS A 28 -10.70 -2.09 -7.64
CA LYS A 28 -12.16 -1.97 -7.55
C LYS A 28 -12.77 -3.35 -7.31
N VAL A 29 -13.54 -3.46 -6.23
CA VAL A 29 -14.30 -4.68 -5.92
C VAL A 29 -15.77 -4.51 -6.29
N ASP A 30 -16.30 -3.30 -6.09
CA ASP A 30 -17.71 -2.94 -6.35
C ASP A 30 -17.83 -1.46 -6.80
N GLU A 31 -19.04 -0.99 -7.12
CA GLU A 31 -19.34 0.41 -7.47
C GLU A 31 -18.94 1.39 -6.37
N ASN A 32 -19.07 1.01 -5.10
CA ASN A 32 -18.78 1.88 -3.95
C ASN A 32 -17.68 1.35 -3.02
N VAL A 33 -17.13 0.17 -3.32
CA VAL A 33 -16.13 -0.51 -2.49
C VAL A 33 -14.85 -0.71 -3.28
N ILE A 34 -13.74 -0.38 -2.63
CA ILE A 34 -12.39 -0.64 -3.13
C ILE A 34 -11.64 -1.50 -2.12
N GLN A 35 -10.72 -2.32 -2.63
CA GLN A 35 -9.77 -3.04 -1.81
C GLN A 35 -8.44 -2.30 -1.88
N VAL A 36 -7.93 -1.88 -0.72
CA VAL A 36 -6.58 -1.39 -0.56
C VAL A 36 -5.69 -2.58 -0.21
N GLN A 37 -4.61 -2.77 -0.95
CA GLN A 37 -3.66 -3.87 -0.80
C GLN A 37 -2.27 -3.29 -0.49
N GLU A 38 -1.65 -3.76 0.57
CA GLU A 38 -0.26 -3.44 0.92
C GLU A 38 0.59 -4.68 0.69
N GLU A 39 1.64 -4.56 -0.12
CA GLU A 39 2.60 -5.63 -0.37
C GLU A 39 4.00 -5.20 0.06
N VAL A 40 4.59 -5.93 1.01
CA VAL A 40 5.97 -5.73 1.46
C VAL A 40 6.86 -6.84 0.89
N HIS A 41 7.94 -6.44 0.23
CA HIS A 41 8.91 -7.29 -0.46
C HIS A 41 10.31 -7.06 0.15
N GLY A 42 10.85 -8.05 0.87
CA GLY A 42 12.23 -8.04 1.37
C GLY A 42 13.25 -8.60 0.36
N ILE A 43 14.50 -8.11 0.41
CA ILE A 43 15.58 -8.55 -0.51
C ILE A 43 16.09 -9.97 -0.21
N ILE A 44 16.13 -10.41 1.06
CA ILE A 44 16.90 -11.62 1.42
C ILE A 44 16.06 -12.90 1.62
N ALA A 45 14.77 -12.85 1.88
CA ALA A 45 13.97 -14.08 1.87
C ALA A 45 12.49 -13.77 1.78
N LEU A 46 11.81 -14.30 0.75
CA LEU A 46 10.48 -14.97 0.76
C LEU A 46 9.28 -14.39 1.54
N VAL A 47 9.41 -13.31 2.30
CA VAL A 47 8.37 -12.66 3.08
C VAL A 47 7.73 -11.62 2.17
N GLY A 48 6.85 -12.11 1.30
CA GLY A 48 5.80 -11.31 0.69
C GLY A 48 4.67 -11.19 1.71
N ALA A 49 4.73 -10.17 2.57
CA ALA A 49 3.58 -9.88 3.43
C ALA A 49 2.60 -9.06 2.62
N SER A 50 1.47 -9.68 2.25
CA SER A 50 0.35 -9.00 1.63
C SER A 50 -0.77 -8.82 2.65
N SER A 51 -1.15 -7.57 2.91
CA SER A 51 -2.36 -7.26 3.68
C SER A 51 -3.37 -6.60 2.75
N SER A 52 -4.67 -6.79 3.02
CA SER A 52 -5.70 -6.10 2.24
C SER A 52 -6.92 -5.80 3.08
N VAL A 53 -7.58 -4.68 2.78
CA VAL A 53 -8.79 -4.24 3.46
C VAL A 53 -9.76 -3.64 2.44
N ASN A 54 -11.04 -3.96 2.60
CA ASN A 54 -12.11 -3.35 1.82
C ASN A 54 -12.60 -2.10 2.54
N ILE A 55 -12.63 -0.98 1.83
CA ILE A 55 -13.15 0.30 2.33
C ILE A 55 -14.13 0.88 1.34
N LYS A 56 -14.94 1.84 1.78
CA LYS A 56 -15.75 2.62 0.84
C LYS A 56 -14.87 3.60 0.07
N LYS A 57 -15.25 3.88 -1.18
CA LYS A 57 -14.54 4.86 -2.03
C LYS A 57 -14.38 6.24 -1.39
N GLU A 58 -15.38 6.65 -0.60
CA GLU A 58 -15.37 7.94 0.10
C GLU A 58 -14.29 8.04 1.19
N GLU A 59 -13.88 6.90 1.77
CA GLU A 59 -12.92 6.84 2.88
C GLU A 59 -11.46 6.91 2.39
N LEU A 60 -11.22 6.73 1.09
CA LEU A 60 -9.88 6.69 0.51
C LEU A 60 -9.06 7.97 0.80
N LYS A 61 -9.70 9.14 0.77
CA LYS A 61 -9.03 10.43 1.05
C LYS A 61 -8.50 10.49 2.49
N ASN A 62 -9.27 9.98 3.44
CA ASN A 62 -8.86 9.94 4.85
C ASN A 62 -7.72 8.94 5.04
N LEU A 63 -7.77 7.79 4.37
CA LEU A 63 -6.71 6.78 4.42
C LEU A 63 -5.39 7.34 3.86
N ILE A 64 -5.42 8.03 2.72
CA ILE A 64 -4.24 8.69 2.13
C ILE A 64 -3.66 9.72 3.10
N LYS A 65 -4.52 10.54 3.73
CA LYS A 65 -4.09 11.55 4.70
C LYS A 65 -3.35 10.91 5.89
N VAL A 66 -3.97 9.92 6.52
CA VAL A 66 -3.36 9.19 7.65
C VAL A 66 -2.04 8.53 7.24
N ALA A 67 -1.98 7.91 6.06
CA ALA A 67 -0.76 7.27 5.57
C ALA A 67 0.40 8.25 5.37
N LYS A 68 0.13 9.47 4.87
CA LYS A 68 1.15 10.53 4.71
C LYS A 68 1.58 11.12 6.05
N GLU A 69 0.62 11.46 6.92
CA GLU A 69 0.88 12.18 8.17
C GLU A 69 1.44 11.29 9.27
N GLU A 70 0.90 10.08 9.44
CA GLU A 70 1.22 9.19 10.58
C GLU A 70 2.25 8.10 10.23
N PHE A 71 2.25 7.64 8.99
CA PHE A 71 3.07 6.48 8.56
C PHE A 71 4.24 6.87 7.63
N GLY A 72 4.43 8.17 7.40
CA GLY A 72 5.58 8.70 6.66
C GLY A 72 5.65 8.27 5.19
N TRP A 73 4.53 7.90 4.57
CA TRP A 73 4.51 7.58 3.15
C TRP A 73 4.76 8.84 2.33
N THR A 74 5.88 8.86 1.62
CA THR A 74 6.35 10.05 0.88
C THR A 74 5.86 10.08 -0.56
N ASP A 75 5.45 8.93 -1.11
CA ASP A 75 5.07 8.76 -2.52
C ASP A 75 3.73 8.02 -2.60
N ILE A 76 2.66 8.62 -2.06
CA ILE A 76 1.25 8.19 -2.23
C ILE A 76 0.52 9.25 -3.06
N CYS A 77 -0.07 8.84 -4.19
CA CYS A 77 -0.79 9.67 -5.16
C CYS A 77 -0.01 10.94 -5.56
N GLU A 78 0.74 10.86 -6.66
CA GLU A 78 0.96 12.01 -7.55
C GLU A 78 -0.38 12.45 -8.20
#